data_AF-A0A535S5S5-F1
#
_entry.id   AF-A0A535S5S5-F1
#
_cell.length_a   1.000
_cell.length_b   1.000
_cell.length_c   1.000
_cell.angle_alpha   90.00
_cell.angle_beta   90.00
_cell.angle_gamma   90.00
#
_symmetry.space_group_name_H-M   'P 1'
#
loop_
_entity.id
_entity.type
_entity.pdbx_description
1 polymer ?
#
loop_
_entity_poly.entity_id
_entity_poly.type
_entity_poly.pdbx_seq_one_letter_code
_entity_poly.pdbx_strand_id
1 'polypeptide(L)'
;MTRRTIAAVAGCLLAIIGGVVVLEVKQPGDITKKLGSLVLIVQGHPEAVNDIDQREAVAAALGSIQARNLENGAIPVTGYRLTSAYHAFGLTRATTRDGRSTATWGDPKDVWVLEFAAPPQQGWAHVSAFVVIDARSGNVDSFSEAKNN
;
A
#
# COMPACT_ATOMS: atom_id res chain seq x y z
N MET A 1 23.81 -3.67 -42.60
CA MET A 1 22.41 -3.36 -42.22
C MET A 1 22.37 -3.27 -40.70
N THR A 2 22.39 -2.05 -40.18
CA THR A 2 22.52 -1.79 -38.74
C THR A 2 21.45 -0.82 -38.29
N ARG A 3 20.89 -1.13 -37.13
CA ARG A 3 19.62 -0.65 -36.54
C ARG A 3 19.55 0.87 -36.36
N ARG A 4 18.33 1.37 -36.53
CA ARG A 4 17.75 2.67 -36.17
C ARG A 4 16.32 2.31 -35.72
N THR A 5 15.68 2.81 -34.67
CA THR A 5 15.81 3.95 -33.75
C THR A 5 14.74 3.71 -32.67
N ILE A 6 14.95 3.98 -31.38
CA ILE A 6 13.91 4.62 -30.54
C ILE A 6 14.64 5.54 -29.55
N ALA A 7 14.31 6.82 -29.65
CA ALA A 7 14.74 7.88 -28.77
C ALA A 7 13.85 7.93 -27.52
N ALA A 8 14.46 8.20 -26.37
CA ALA A 8 13.79 8.84 -25.25
C ALA A 8 14.59 10.11 -24.92
N VAL A 9 14.01 11.25 -25.28
CA VAL A 9 14.51 12.60 -25.02
C VAL A 9 13.80 13.11 -23.77
N ALA A 10 14.57 13.54 -22.77
CA ALA A 10 14.33 14.77 -21.99
C ALA A 10 15.31 14.87 -20.81
N GLY A 11 16.61 15.01 -21.09
CA GLY A 11 17.55 15.62 -20.16
C GLY A 11 17.72 17.08 -20.57
N CYS A 12 16.94 18.00 -20.00
CA CYS A 12 17.07 19.42 -20.27
C CYS A 12 18.33 19.94 -19.56
N LEU A 13 19.46 19.99 -20.28
CA LEU A 13 20.72 20.54 -19.80
C LEU A 13 20.71 22.05 -20.03
N LEU A 14 20.22 22.83 -19.06
CA LEU A 14 20.47 24.27 -19.01
C LEU A 14 21.82 24.48 -18.31
N ALA A 15 22.88 24.62 -19.12
CA ALA A 15 24.18 25.06 -18.64
C ALA A 15 24.13 26.55 -18.31
N ILE A 16 24.02 26.89 -17.02
CA ILE A 16 24.31 28.24 -16.52
C ILE A 16 25.71 28.21 -15.93
N ILE A 17 26.60 28.96 -16.57
CA ILE A 17 27.98 29.21 -16.17
C ILE A 17 27.95 29.98 -14.84
N GLY A 18 28.47 29.39 -13.77
CA GLY A 18 28.71 30.06 -12.49
C GLY A 18 28.01 29.41 -11.30
N GLY A 19 28.71 28.51 -10.61
CA GLY A 19 28.40 28.12 -9.23
C GLY A 19 27.11 27.32 -9.04
N VAL A 20 27.06 26.07 -9.52
CA VAL A 20 25.98 25.14 -9.17
C VAL A 20 26.52 24.08 -8.23
N VAL A 21 26.08 24.16 -6.97
CA VAL A 21 26.10 23.01 -6.07
C VAL A 21 25.20 21.95 -6.70
N VAL A 22 25.79 20.91 -7.25
CA VAL A 22 25.05 19.73 -7.68
C VAL A 22 24.59 19.03 -6.40
N LEU A 23 23.37 19.34 -5.96
CA LEU A 23 22.65 18.50 -5.01
C LEU A 23 22.29 17.22 -5.76
N GLU A 24 23.18 16.24 -5.68
CA GLU A 24 22.90 14.88 -6.09
C GLU A 24 21.79 14.35 -5.16
N VAL A 25 20.54 14.52 -5.59
CA VAL A 25 19.39 13.90 -4.94
C VAL A 25 19.52 12.40 -5.21
N LYS A 26 20.19 11.68 -4.31
CA LYS A 26 20.12 10.22 -4.28
C LYS A 26 18.63 9.86 -4.30
N GLN A 27 18.16 9.26 -5.38
CA GLN A 27 16.88 8.58 -5.37
C GLN A 27 16.92 7.61 -4.19
N PRO A 28 16.05 7.76 -3.17
CA PRO A 28 16.04 6.82 -2.07
C PRO A 28 15.67 5.46 -2.63
N GLY A 29 16.61 4.52 -2.53
CA GLY A 29 16.35 3.13 -2.90
C GLY A 29 15.19 2.56 -2.07
N ASP A 30 14.65 1.44 -2.55
CA ASP A 30 13.56 0.72 -1.89
C ASP A 30 13.83 0.49 -0.40
N ILE A 31 12.95 1.02 0.45
CA ILE A 31 12.95 0.77 1.89
C ILE A 31 11.97 -0.37 2.16
N THR A 32 12.46 -1.43 2.80
CA THR A 32 11.60 -2.52 3.27
C THR A 32 11.11 -2.23 4.70
N LYS A 33 9.80 -2.24 4.91
CA LYS A 33 9.16 -2.06 6.23
C LYS A 33 8.36 -3.30 6.60
N LYS A 34 8.37 -3.66 7.89
CA LYS A 34 7.50 -4.72 8.44
C LYS A 34 6.33 -4.08 9.19
N LEU A 35 5.11 -4.56 8.93
CA LEU A 35 3.88 -4.15 9.60
C LEU A 35 3.08 -5.39 9.97
N GLY A 36 3.14 -5.83 11.22
CA GLY A 36 2.51 -7.07 11.65
C GLY A 36 2.94 -8.26 10.77
N SER A 37 1.99 -8.91 10.09
CA SER A 37 2.29 -9.98 9.13
C SER A 37 2.72 -9.51 7.74
N LEU A 38 2.73 -8.21 7.45
CA LEU A 38 3.04 -7.64 6.14
C LEU A 38 4.51 -7.21 6.02
N VAL A 39 5.02 -7.34 4.80
CA VAL A 39 6.27 -6.75 4.31
C VAL A 39 5.88 -5.73 3.24
N LEU A 40 6.31 -4.49 3.45
CA LEU A 40 6.02 -3.34 2.61
C LEU A 40 7.31 -2.89 1.92
N ILE A 41 7.23 -2.56 0.65
CA ILE A 41 8.29 -1.88 -0.09
C ILE A 41 7.80 -0.46 -0.33
N VAL A 42 8.55 0.50 0.16
CA VAL A 42 8.29 1.92 -0.01
C VAL A 42 9.47 2.59 -0.71
N GLN A 43 9.16 3.54 -1.59
CA GLN A 43 10.13 4.38 -2.27
C GLN A 43 9.91 5.84 -1.83
N GLY A 44 10.90 6.70 -2.03
CA GLY A 44 10.73 8.12 -1.72
C GLY A 44 9.59 8.73 -2.52
N HIS A 45 8.60 9.26 -1.80
CA HIS A 45 7.43 9.91 -2.35
C HIS A 45 7.03 11.06 -1.42
N PRO A 46 6.61 12.22 -1.96
CA PRO A 46 6.08 13.29 -1.13
C PRO A 46 4.81 12.82 -0.42
N GLU A 47 4.69 13.15 0.86
CA GLU A 47 3.43 13.07 1.59
C GLU A 47 2.38 13.97 0.92
N ALA A 48 1.15 13.49 0.89
CA ALA A 48 0.02 14.22 0.39
C ALA A 48 -0.29 15.43 1.27
N VAL A 49 -0.76 16.49 0.61
CA VAL A 49 -1.04 17.76 1.31
C VAL A 49 -2.27 17.65 2.20
N ASN A 50 -3.19 16.74 1.88
CA ASN A 50 -4.40 16.47 2.64
C ASN A 50 -4.62 14.97 2.71
N ASP A 51 -4.50 14.42 3.92
CA ASP A 51 -4.77 13.02 4.21
C ASP A 51 -5.93 12.85 5.15
N ILE A 52 -6.68 11.78 4.91
CA ILE A 52 -7.62 11.25 5.89
C ILE A 52 -6.84 10.77 7.11
N ASP A 53 -7.42 10.93 8.28
CA ASP A 53 -6.82 10.40 9.49
C ASP A 53 -6.93 8.87 9.56
N GLN A 54 -6.19 8.27 10.50
CA GLN A 54 -6.23 6.82 10.71
C GLN A 54 -7.65 6.31 11.03
N ARG A 55 -8.48 7.12 11.71
CA ARG A 55 -9.83 6.71 12.12
C ARG A 55 -10.74 6.60 10.90
N GLU A 56 -10.67 7.56 9.99
CA GLU A 56 -11.39 7.55 8.72
C GLU A 56 -10.94 6.37 7.85
N ALA A 57 -9.63 6.11 7.76
CA ALA A 57 -9.10 4.94 7.07
C ALA A 57 -9.64 3.63 7.67
N VAL A 58 -9.64 3.49 9.00
CA VAL A 58 -10.18 2.29 9.67
C VAL A 58 -11.67 2.12 9.40
N ALA A 59 -12.45 3.21 9.42
CA ALA A 59 -13.87 3.16 9.11
C ALA A 59 -14.14 2.71 7.67
N ALA A 60 -13.40 3.25 6.70
CA ALA A 60 -13.48 2.86 5.30
C ALA A 60 -13.10 1.38 5.09
N ALA A 61 -12.03 0.91 5.74
CA ALA A 61 -11.63 -0.50 5.71
C ALA A 61 -12.75 -1.43 6.21
N LEU A 62 -13.30 -1.17 7.40
CA LEU A 62 -14.33 -2.02 7.99
C LEU A 62 -15.61 -2.03 7.14
N GLY A 63 -15.99 -0.88 6.56
CA GLY A 63 -17.10 -0.79 5.62
C GLY A 63 -16.89 -1.64 4.37
N SER A 64 -15.68 -1.60 3.79
CA SER A 64 -15.34 -2.39 2.60
C SER A 64 -15.30 -3.89 2.88
N ILE A 65 -14.75 -4.31 4.01
CA ILE A 65 -14.76 -5.71 4.45
C ILE A 65 -16.20 -6.23 4.56
N GLN A 66 -17.09 -5.44 5.16
CA GLN A 66 -18.49 -5.79 5.28
C GLN A 66 -19.18 -5.89 3.91
N ALA A 67 -18.97 -4.90 3.03
CA ALA A 67 -19.55 -4.88 1.70
C ALA A 67 -19.10 -6.10 0.85
N ARG A 68 -17.81 -6.43 0.84
CA ARG A 68 -17.30 -7.59 0.10
C ARG A 68 -17.83 -8.92 0.61
N ASN A 69 -18.02 -9.05 1.93
CA ASN A 69 -18.62 -10.27 2.49
C ASN A 69 -20.05 -10.44 1.99
N LEU A 70 -20.83 -9.35 1.92
CA LEU A 70 -22.19 -9.38 1.38
C LEU A 70 -22.21 -9.69 -0.13
N GLU A 71 -21.34 -9.07 -0.91
CA GLU A 71 -21.26 -9.26 -2.37
C GLU A 71 -20.93 -10.70 -2.76
N ASN A 72 -20.06 -11.37 -2.00
CA ASN A 72 -19.62 -12.73 -2.30
C ASN A 72 -20.57 -13.81 -1.77
N GLY A 73 -21.68 -13.44 -1.12
CA GLY A 73 -22.59 -14.38 -0.46
C GLY A 73 -21.91 -15.21 0.64
N ALA A 74 -20.72 -14.78 1.10
CA ALA A 74 -19.97 -15.44 2.15
C ALA A 74 -20.58 -15.08 3.50
N ILE A 75 -20.54 -16.02 4.44
CA ILE A 75 -20.92 -15.70 5.82
C ILE A 75 -19.94 -14.62 6.32
N PRO A 76 -20.42 -13.44 6.74
CA PRO A 76 -19.54 -12.34 7.10
C PRO A 76 -18.73 -12.69 8.34
N VAL A 77 -17.44 -12.40 8.30
CA VAL A 77 -16.59 -12.43 9.49
C VAL A 77 -16.94 -11.21 10.35
N THR A 78 -17.12 -11.45 11.64
CA THR A 78 -17.46 -10.40 12.61
C THR A 78 -16.34 -10.21 13.63
N GLY A 79 -16.33 -9.03 14.29
CA GLY A 79 -15.37 -8.75 15.36
C GLY A 79 -13.96 -8.43 14.90
N TYR A 80 -13.80 -7.87 13.69
CA TYR A 80 -12.53 -7.36 13.22
C TYR A 80 -11.98 -6.29 14.18
N ARG A 81 -10.73 -6.49 14.63
CA ARG A 81 -9.96 -5.53 15.41
C ARG A 81 -8.72 -5.15 14.62
N LEU A 82 -8.41 -3.86 14.60
CA LEU A 82 -7.16 -3.35 14.03
C LEU A 82 -6.00 -3.91 14.86
N THR A 83 -5.03 -4.55 14.20
CA THR A 83 -3.81 -5.07 14.83
C THR A 83 -2.60 -4.22 14.50
N SER A 84 -2.59 -3.57 13.35
CA SER A 84 -1.50 -2.71 12.91
C SER A 84 -1.99 -1.70 11.88
N ALA A 85 -1.41 -0.51 11.90
CA ALA A 85 -1.66 0.54 10.92
C ALA A 85 -0.34 1.24 10.60
N TYR A 86 -0.15 1.60 9.33
CA TYR A 86 0.99 2.37 8.89
C TYR A 86 0.59 3.31 7.77
N HIS A 87 0.96 4.57 7.93
CA HIS A 87 0.87 5.55 6.85
C HIS A 87 2.14 5.41 5.99
N ALA A 88 1.97 4.95 4.76
CA ALA A 88 3.04 4.61 3.86
C ALA A 88 3.12 5.63 2.72
N PHE A 89 4.04 6.58 2.85
CA PHE A 89 4.39 7.53 1.80
C PHE A 89 5.27 6.83 0.76
N GLY A 90 4.68 6.51 -0.39
CA GLY A 90 5.39 5.89 -1.50
C GLY A 90 5.38 4.36 -1.49
N LEU A 91 4.29 3.75 -1.05
CA LEU A 91 4.11 2.31 -1.16
C LEU A 91 4.13 1.86 -2.63
N THR A 92 4.98 0.90 -2.95
CA THR A 92 5.04 0.25 -4.27
C THR A 92 4.68 -1.22 -4.21
N ARG A 93 4.81 -1.84 -3.03
CA ARG A 93 4.38 -3.23 -2.81
C ARG A 93 4.00 -3.49 -1.37
N ALA A 94 2.92 -4.25 -1.16
CA ALA A 94 2.57 -4.85 0.10
C ALA A 94 2.44 -6.36 -0.08
N THR A 95 3.02 -7.16 0.80
CA THR A 95 3.00 -8.63 0.70
C THR A 95 2.89 -9.24 2.08
N THR A 96 2.04 -10.25 2.26
CA THR A 96 2.03 -11.04 3.48
C THR A 96 3.35 -11.79 3.64
N ARG A 97 3.81 -12.01 4.87
CA ARG A 97 5.12 -12.62 5.15
C ARG A 97 5.26 -14.02 4.56
N ASP A 98 4.14 -14.73 4.41
CA ASP A 98 4.06 -16.04 3.76
C ASP A 98 3.97 -15.96 2.23
N GLY A 99 3.95 -14.77 1.65
CA GLY A 99 3.90 -14.52 0.21
C GLY A 99 2.57 -14.83 -0.48
N ARG A 100 1.52 -15.20 0.28
CA ARG A 100 0.24 -15.64 -0.31
C ARG A 100 -0.61 -14.50 -0.86
N SER A 101 -0.46 -13.29 -0.30
CA SER A 101 -1.17 -12.12 -0.78
C SER A 101 -0.20 -10.99 -1.08
N THR A 102 -0.25 -10.48 -2.31
CA THR A 102 0.60 -9.41 -2.78
C THR A 102 -0.22 -8.39 -3.55
N ALA A 103 -0.02 -7.11 -3.23
CA ALA A 103 -0.45 -5.98 -4.03
C ALA A 103 0.80 -5.21 -4.47
N THR A 104 0.89 -4.89 -5.76
CA THR A 104 2.01 -4.13 -6.35
C THR A 104 1.44 -3.00 -7.18
N TRP A 105 2.04 -1.82 -7.06
CA TRP A 105 1.67 -0.63 -7.81
C TRP A 105 2.82 -0.21 -8.72
N GLY A 106 2.48 0.29 -9.92
CA GLY A 106 3.47 0.77 -10.89
C GLY A 106 4.14 2.08 -10.50
N ASP A 107 3.43 2.91 -9.72
CA ASP A 107 3.92 4.18 -9.17
C ASP A 107 3.81 4.16 -7.64
N PRO A 108 4.72 4.82 -6.91
CA PRO A 108 4.61 4.96 -5.45
C PRO A 108 3.30 5.65 -5.05
N LYS A 109 2.63 5.08 -4.04
CA LYS A 109 1.33 5.54 -3.54
C LYS A 109 1.42 6.10 -2.14
N ASP A 110 0.60 7.11 -1.84
CA ASP A 110 0.39 7.57 -0.48
C ASP A 110 -0.86 6.92 0.10
N VAL A 111 -0.68 6.03 1.07
CA VAL A 111 -1.73 5.10 1.51
C VAL A 111 -1.66 4.78 2.99
N TRP A 112 -2.81 4.49 3.56
CA TRP A 112 -2.94 3.76 4.80
C TRP A 112 -2.90 2.26 4.54
N VAL A 113 -1.96 1.57 5.17
CA VAL A 113 -1.92 0.10 5.21
C VAL A 113 -2.42 -0.35 6.58
N LEU A 114 -3.50 -1.11 6.58
CA LEU A 114 -4.19 -1.57 7.78
C LEU A 114 -4.22 -3.08 7.83
N GLU A 115 -3.90 -3.65 8.98
CA GLU A 115 -4.03 -5.09 9.26
C GLU A 115 -5.07 -5.29 10.37
N PHE A 116 -5.92 -6.29 10.18
CA PHE A 116 -6.97 -6.67 11.10
C PHE A 116 -6.87 -8.16 11.43
N ALA A 117 -7.36 -8.50 12.61
CA ALA A 117 -7.66 -9.88 13.01
C ALA A 117 -9.10 -9.99 13.49
N ALA A 118 -9.71 -11.16 13.37
CA ALA A 118 -11.00 -11.46 13.96
C ALA A 118 -10.89 -12.68 14.89
N PRO A 119 -11.78 -12.82 15.89
CA PRO A 119 -11.80 -14.00 16.74
C PRO A 119 -12.10 -15.28 15.91
N PRO A 120 -11.69 -16.46 16.42
CA PRO A 120 -12.03 -17.74 15.81
C PRO A 120 -13.54 -17.87 15.65
N GLN A 121 -13.99 -18.24 14.46
CA GLN A 121 -15.42 -18.36 14.15
C GLN A 121 -15.64 -19.23 12.92
N GLN A 122 -16.83 -19.81 12.81
CA GLN A 122 -17.27 -20.52 11.60
C GLN A 122 -16.30 -21.62 11.15
N GLY A 123 -15.62 -22.26 12.11
CA GLY A 123 -14.65 -23.31 11.83
C GLY A 123 -13.29 -22.83 11.30
N TRP A 124 -12.97 -21.53 11.44
CA TRP A 124 -11.63 -20.96 11.22
C TRP A 124 -10.97 -20.62 12.56
N ALA A 125 -9.78 -21.16 12.82
CA ALA A 125 -8.99 -20.87 14.01
C ALA A 125 -8.33 -19.48 13.95
N HIS A 126 -7.93 -19.03 12.75
CA HIS A 126 -7.39 -17.69 12.57
C HIS A 126 -8.00 -17.00 11.36
N VAL A 127 -8.34 -15.73 11.57
CA VAL A 127 -8.86 -14.85 10.54
C VAL A 127 -8.09 -13.54 10.59
N SER A 128 -7.51 -13.18 9.46
CA SER A 128 -6.76 -11.94 9.27
C SER A 128 -7.19 -11.27 7.99
N ALA A 129 -7.10 -9.95 7.96
CA ALA A 129 -7.35 -9.16 6.78
C ALA A 129 -6.30 -8.05 6.69
N PHE A 130 -5.97 -7.64 5.47
CA PHE A 130 -5.31 -6.37 5.27
C PHE A 130 -6.04 -5.55 4.22
N VAL A 131 -5.98 -4.24 4.39
CA VAL A 131 -6.60 -3.25 3.53
C VAL A 131 -5.56 -2.18 3.24
N VAL A 132 -5.49 -1.76 1.98
CA VAL A 132 -4.73 -0.59 1.55
C VAL A 132 -5.72 0.46 1.08
N ILE A 133 -5.59 1.66 1.62
CA ILE A 133 -6.52 2.77 1.42
C ILE A 133 -5.75 3.97 0.90
N ASP A 134 -6.21 4.56 -0.19
CA ASP A 134 -5.69 5.84 -0.69
C ASP A 134 -5.84 6.92 0.39
N ALA A 135 -4.72 7.49 0.82
CA ALA A 135 -4.69 8.39 1.97
C ALA A 135 -5.45 9.70 1.70
N ARG A 136 -5.63 10.09 0.43
CA ARG A 136 -6.34 11.34 0.06
C ARG A 136 -7.85 11.17 0.01
N SER A 137 -8.31 10.05 -0.55
CA SER A 137 -9.72 9.84 -0.89
C SER A 137 -10.45 8.88 0.05
N GLY A 138 -9.73 8.07 0.82
CA GLY A 138 -10.32 7.00 1.62
C GLY A 138 -10.85 5.83 0.83
N ASN A 139 -10.57 5.79 -0.48
CA ASN A 139 -10.94 4.65 -1.32
C ASN A 139 -10.05 3.44 -1.02
N VAL A 140 -10.65 2.26 -1.05
CA VAL A 140 -9.92 1.00 -0.86
C VAL A 140 -9.24 0.60 -2.18
N ASP A 141 -7.91 0.65 -2.18
CA ASP A 141 -7.07 0.27 -3.32
C ASP A 141 -6.87 -1.25 -3.38
N SER A 142 -6.74 -1.90 -2.23
CA SER A 142 -6.53 -3.34 -2.16
C SER A 142 -7.12 -3.91 -0.86
N PHE A 143 -7.66 -5.11 -0.95
CA PHE A 143 -8.10 -5.89 0.20
C PHE A 143 -7.82 -7.36 -0.01
N SER A 144 -7.35 -8.02 1.05
CA SER A 144 -7.21 -9.45 1.12
C SER A 144 -7.62 -9.95 2.51
N GLU A 145 -8.28 -11.09 2.53
CA GLU A 145 -8.68 -11.79 3.75
C GLU A 145 -8.08 -13.19 3.71
N ALA A 146 -7.52 -13.64 4.82
CA ALA A 146 -6.97 -14.97 5.00
C ALA A 146 -7.63 -15.66 6.18
N LYS A 147 -8.14 -16.87 5.93
CA LYS A 147 -8.82 -17.75 6.88
C LYS A 147 -8.12 -19.10 6.90
N ASN A 148 -7.71 -19.58 8.06
CA ASN A 148 -7.08 -20.89 8.20
C ASN A 148 -7.38 -21.54 9.56
N ASN A 149 -7.03 -22.83 9.65
CA ASN A 149 -7.12 -23.67 10.84
C ASN A 149 -5.74 -24.08 11.34
#